data_AF-A0A1G9X1M2-F1
#
_entry.id   AF-A0A1G9X1M2-F1
#
_cell.length_a   1.000
_cell.length_b   1.000
_cell.length_c   1.000
_cell.angle_alpha   90.00
_cell.angle_beta   90.00
_cell.angle_gamma   90.00
#
_symmetry.space_group_name_H-M   'P 1'
#
loop_
_entity.id
_entity.type
_entity.pdbx_description
1 polymer ?
#
loop_
_entity_poly.entity_id
_entity_poly.type
_entity_poly.pdbx_seq_one_letter_code
_entity_poly.pdbx_strand_id
1 'polypeptide(L)'
;MPLTPADVHNVAFSKPPIGKRGYNEDEVDAFLDMVESELARLIEENNDLRAQVEELDAQLGSARSELDDARSRSASVPSARSMDEPRRLAPVPPPSVMEQTSPGGGDHHVQAAKVLGLAQEMADRLTAEAKAESDGMLSEARTKSEQLLSEARAKADSMVNEARTRAETMLNDARTRSDTLERKALEKSTALERDAQRKHAEVMGNITQEKNTLEKEIDRLRTFEREYRTRLTTFLKSQLGELEGRSSAAPSEGRSSGSYTFGSRAAEAG
;
A
#
# COMPACT_ATOMS: atom_id res chain seq x y z
N MET A 1 2.69 23.97 14.92
CA MET A 1 1.99 22.79 15.48
C MET A 1 1.23 22.16 14.33
N PRO A 2 1.52 20.90 13.94
CA PRO A 2 0.75 20.26 12.89
C PRO A 2 -0.65 19.92 13.44
N LEU A 3 -1.67 20.02 12.59
CA LEU A 3 -3.01 19.51 12.89
C LEU A 3 -2.93 18.01 13.15
N THR A 4 -3.56 17.55 14.22
CA THR A 4 -3.78 16.12 14.48
C THR A 4 -5.14 15.68 13.95
N PRO A 5 -5.36 14.38 13.69
CA PRO A 5 -6.69 13.87 13.34
C PRO A 5 -7.75 14.24 14.38
N ALA A 6 -7.38 14.22 15.66
CA ALA A 6 -8.25 14.66 16.75
C ALA A 6 -8.60 16.16 16.69
N ASP A 7 -7.72 17.02 16.16
CA ASP A 7 -8.02 18.44 15.98
C ASP A 7 -9.03 18.67 14.84
N VAL A 8 -9.01 17.82 13.81
CA VAL A 8 -9.98 17.84 12.70
C VAL A 8 -11.34 17.36 13.19
N HIS A 9 -11.38 16.28 13.97
CA HIS A 9 -12.61 15.73 14.54
C HIS A 9 -13.32 16.70 15.51
N ASN A 10 -12.54 17.46 16.29
CA ASN A 10 -13.08 18.39 17.29
C ASN A 10 -13.34 19.81 16.74
N VAL A 11 -13.17 20.04 15.44
CA VAL A 11 -13.35 21.37 14.86
C VAL A 11 -14.84 21.72 14.82
N ALA A 12 -15.19 22.91 15.30
CA ALA A 12 -16.56 23.42 15.28
C ALA A 12 -16.64 24.72 14.47
N PHE A 13 -17.45 24.72 13.41
CA PHE A 13 -17.70 25.91 12.61
C PHE A 13 -18.90 26.70 13.13
N SER A 14 -18.82 28.04 13.08
CA SER A 14 -19.92 28.91 13.49
C SER A 14 -21.00 28.99 12.40
N LYS A 15 -22.27 29.10 12.82
CA LYS A 15 -23.38 29.25 11.88
C LYS A 15 -23.25 30.56 11.08
N PRO A 16 -23.58 30.55 9.78
CA PRO A 16 -23.51 31.75 8.95
C PRO A 16 -24.33 32.90 9.54
N PRO A 17 -23.87 34.16 9.43
CA PRO A 17 -24.66 35.32 9.82
C PRO A 17 -26.00 35.34 9.09
N ILE A 18 -27.06 35.76 9.81
CA ILE A 18 -28.43 35.79 9.29
C ILE A 18 -28.47 36.48 7.91
N GLY A 19 -29.01 35.77 6.91
CA GLY A 19 -29.14 36.26 5.53
C GLY A 19 -28.00 35.87 4.57
N LYS A 20 -26.96 35.17 5.04
CA LYS A 20 -25.93 34.57 4.17
C LYS A 20 -26.06 33.05 4.11
N ARG A 21 -25.83 32.49 2.93
CA ARG A 21 -25.80 31.03 2.73
C ARG A 21 -24.45 30.49 3.21
N GLY A 22 -24.48 29.40 3.98
CA GLY A 22 -23.30 28.63 4.38
C GLY A 22 -23.12 27.38 3.55
N TYR A 23 -22.07 26.63 3.87
CA TYR A 23 -21.88 25.26 3.39
C TYR A 23 -22.93 24.33 4.02
N ASN A 24 -23.21 23.22 3.33
CA ASN A 24 -24.07 22.16 3.84
C ASN A 24 -23.33 21.40 4.94
N GLU A 25 -23.91 21.33 6.15
CA GLU A 25 -23.29 20.68 7.32
C GLU A 25 -22.96 19.21 7.00
N ASP A 26 -23.87 18.47 6.35
CA ASP A 26 -23.66 17.05 6.02
C ASP A 26 -22.50 16.83 5.03
N GLU A 27 -22.32 17.72 4.06
CA GLU A 27 -21.23 17.62 3.08
C GLU A 27 -19.87 18.01 3.69
N VAL A 28 -19.89 18.96 4.62
CA VAL A 28 -18.70 19.38 5.36
C VAL A 28 -18.26 18.26 6.31
N ASP A 29 -19.18 17.65 7.04
CA ASP A 29 -18.88 16.55 7.96
C ASP A 29 -18.30 15.33 7.21
N ALA A 30 -18.92 14.94 6.08
CA ALA A 30 -18.39 13.85 5.25
C ALA A 30 -16.99 14.15 4.66
N PHE A 31 -16.69 15.42 4.38
CA PHE A 31 -15.37 15.84 3.94
C PHE A 31 -14.35 15.81 5.09
N LEU A 32 -14.73 16.23 6.30
CA LEU A 32 -13.88 16.17 7.48
C LEU A 32 -13.53 14.73 7.86
N ASP A 33 -14.47 13.80 7.77
CA ASP A 33 -14.20 12.36 7.97
C ASP A 33 -13.14 11.83 6.99
N MET A 34 -13.23 12.23 5.72
CA MET A 34 -12.24 11.85 4.71
C MET A 34 -10.86 12.45 5.02
N VAL A 35 -10.82 13.73 5.41
CA VAL A 35 -9.58 14.42 5.80
C VAL A 35 -8.96 13.82 7.05
N GLU A 36 -9.77 13.47 8.06
CA GLU A 36 -9.32 12.80 9.28
C GLU A 36 -8.65 11.45 8.95
N SER A 37 -9.30 10.64 8.11
CA SER A 37 -8.79 9.34 7.71
C SER A 37 -7.45 9.41 6.96
N GLU A 38 -7.33 10.33 6.01
CA GLU A 38 -6.08 10.51 5.24
C GLU A 38 -4.99 11.14 6.10
N LEU A 39 -5.33 12.05 7.02
CA LEU A 39 -4.34 12.60 7.95
C LEU A 39 -3.79 11.54 8.90
N ALA A 40 -4.65 10.64 9.41
CA ALA A 40 -4.23 9.51 10.23
C ALA A 40 -3.29 8.57 9.45
N ARG A 41 -3.68 8.22 8.23
CA ARG A 41 -2.88 7.38 7.32
C ARG A 41 -1.51 8.01 7.02
N LEU A 42 -1.47 9.29 6.68
CA LEU A 42 -0.22 10.00 6.36
C LEU A 42 0.70 10.09 7.57
N ILE A 43 0.16 10.22 8.78
CA ILE A 43 0.96 10.22 10.01
C ILE A 43 1.54 8.83 10.28
N GLU A 44 0.75 7.77 10.12
CA GLU A 44 1.21 6.39 10.25
C GLU A 44 2.32 6.08 9.23
N GLU A 45 2.09 6.40 7.96
CA GLU A 45 3.08 6.23 6.89
C GLU A 45 4.36 7.05 7.16
N ASN A 46 4.25 8.28 7.67
CA ASN A 46 5.43 9.07 8.01
C ASN A 46 6.23 8.45 9.17
N ASN A 47 5.56 7.88 10.16
CA ASN A 47 6.20 7.20 11.27
C ASN A 47 6.90 5.91 10.80
N ASP A 48 6.25 5.11 9.96
CA ASP A 48 6.83 3.91 9.38
C ASP A 48 8.04 4.23 8.51
N LEU A 49 7.94 5.26 7.65
CA LEU A 49 9.07 5.71 6.83
C LEU A 49 10.24 6.21 7.68
N ARG A 50 9.97 6.93 8.78
CA ARG A 50 11.02 7.36 9.72
C ARG A 50 11.70 6.17 10.39
N ALA A 51 10.93 5.17 10.82
CA ALA A 51 11.47 3.94 11.40
C ALA A 51 12.34 3.17 10.38
N GLN A 52 11.90 3.07 9.13
CA GLN A 52 12.68 2.45 8.06
C GLN A 52 14.00 3.18 7.78
N VAL A 53 13.99 4.52 7.79
CA VAL A 53 15.21 5.32 7.62
C VAL A 53 16.18 5.07 8.78
N GLU A 54 15.69 5.06 10.03
CA GLU A 54 16.51 4.78 11.20
C GLU A 54 17.13 3.38 11.17
N GLU A 55 16.37 2.38 10.72
CA GLU A 55 16.87 1.02 10.55
C GLU A 55 17.91 0.91 9.42
N LEU A 56 17.67 1.55 8.27
CA LEU A 56 18.64 1.61 7.17
C LEU A 56 19.94 2.31 7.60
N ASP A 57 19.85 3.40 8.35
CA ASP A 57 21.01 4.10 8.90
C ASP A 57 21.78 3.22 9.89
N ALA A 58 21.09 2.43 10.73
CA ALA A 58 21.72 1.47 11.62
C ALA A 58 22.44 0.34 10.83
N GLN A 59 21.81 -0.19 9.77
CA GLN A 59 22.41 -1.20 8.90
C GLN A 59 23.62 -0.66 8.12
N LEU A 60 23.56 0.60 7.65
CA LEU A 60 24.70 1.25 7.02
C LEU A 60 25.83 1.51 8.03
N GLY A 61 25.48 1.87 9.27
CA GLY A 61 26.43 2.01 10.36
C GLY A 61 27.16 0.71 10.69
N SER A 62 26.44 -0.40 10.81
CA SER A 62 27.04 -1.72 11.05
C SER A 62 27.88 -2.19 9.88
N ALA A 63 27.38 -2.08 8.64
CA ALA A 63 28.12 -2.44 7.44
C ALA A 63 29.40 -1.60 7.28
N ARG A 64 29.37 -0.32 7.65
CA ARG A 64 30.54 0.55 7.64
C ARG A 64 31.56 0.15 8.71
N SER A 65 31.11 -0.21 9.91
CA SER A 65 31.99 -0.74 10.96
C SER A 65 32.62 -2.07 10.55
N GLU A 66 31.86 -2.98 9.95
CA GLU A 66 32.38 -4.26 9.43
C GLU A 66 33.40 -4.06 8.31
N LEU A 67 33.17 -3.08 7.44
CA LEU A 67 34.12 -2.71 6.38
C LEU A 67 35.41 -2.10 6.95
N ASP A 68 35.31 -1.24 7.97
CA ASP A 68 36.48 -0.67 8.65
C ASP A 68 37.24 -1.73 9.46
N ASP A 69 36.54 -2.69 10.08
CA ASP A 69 37.14 -3.87 10.74
C ASP A 69 37.82 -4.80 9.74
N ALA A 70 37.20 -5.06 8.58
CA ALA A 70 37.79 -5.84 7.50
C ALA A 70 39.00 -5.12 6.88
N ARG A 71 38.92 -3.79 6.73
CA ARG A 71 40.01 -2.96 6.21
C ARG A 71 41.17 -2.89 7.20
N SER A 72 40.92 -2.78 8.49
CA SER A 72 41.96 -2.81 9.53
C SER A 72 42.55 -4.20 9.74
N ARG A 73 41.78 -5.29 9.57
CA ARG A 73 42.31 -6.66 9.45
C ARG A 73 43.15 -6.86 8.19
N SER A 74 42.74 -6.29 7.06
CA SER A 74 43.51 -6.33 5.81
C SER A 74 44.75 -5.44 5.84
N ALA A 75 44.73 -4.33 6.57
CA ALA A 75 45.88 -3.45 6.79
C ALA A 75 46.82 -3.97 7.89
N SER A 76 46.36 -4.89 8.75
CA SER A 76 47.18 -5.63 9.70
C SER A 76 47.71 -6.96 9.14
N VAL A 77 47.40 -7.30 7.88
CA VAL A 77 48.27 -8.17 7.10
C VAL A 77 49.53 -7.36 6.82
N PRO A 78 50.70 -7.72 7.37
CA PRO A 78 51.92 -6.99 7.10
C PRO A 78 52.15 -7.03 5.59
N SER A 79 52.09 -5.86 4.94
CA SER A 79 52.65 -5.71 3.61
C SER A 79 54.07 -6.23 3.67
N ALA A 80 54.31 -7.33 3.00
CA ALA A 80 55.59 -8.00 2.94
C ALA A 80 56.67 -7.02 2.46
N ARG A 81 57.90 -7.28 2.93
CA ARG A 81 59.18 -6.72 2.48
C ARG A 81 59.59 -5.39 3.11
N SER A 82 60.23 -5.50 4.27
CA SER A 82 61.62 -5.06 4.36
C SER A 82 62.46 -5.78 3.28
N MET A 83 62.42 -5.26 2.06
CA MET A 83 63.56 -5.34 1.18
C MET A 83 64.24 -3.99 1.24
N ASP A 84 65.09 -3.83 2.25
CA ASP A 84 66.42 -3.30 2.02
C ASP A 84 67.34 -3.69 3.18
N GLU A 85 67.85 -4.91 3.11
CA GLU A 85 69.28 -5.10 3.20
C GLU A 85 69.56 -6.46 2.56
N PRO A 86 70.26 -6.55 1.41
CA PRO A 86 70.97 -7.77 1.14
C PRO A 86 71.87 -7.95 2.36
N ARG A 87 71.56 -8.93 3.23
CA ARG A 87 72.50 -9.36 4.26
C ARG A 87 73.81 -9.53 3.53
N ARG A 88 74.73 -8.58 3.73
CA ARG A 88 76.13 -8.78 3.45
C ARG A 88 76.42 -10.04 4.22
N LEU A 89 76.52 -11.13 3.48
CA LEU A 89 77.16 -12.34 3.94
C LEU A 89 78.38 -11.82 4.69
N ALA A 90 78.39 -12.05 6.01
CA ALA A 90 79.58 -11.80 6.79
C ALA A 90 80.72 -12.44 5.97
N PRO A 91 81.77 -11.68 5.64
CA PRO A 91 82.95 -12.28 5.05
C PRO A 91 83.34 -13.38 6.02
N VAL A 92 83.10 -14.64 5.63
CA VAL A 92 83.73 -15.76 6.31
C VAL A 92 85.22 -15.41 6.25
N PRO A 93 85.90 -15.33 7.41
CA PRO A 93 87.31 -15.00 7.43
C PRO A 93 88.00 -15.95 6.44
N PRO A 94 88.87 -15.43 5.55
CA PRO A 94 89.52 -16.26 4.56
C PRO A 94 90.19 -17.43 5.31
N PRO A 95 89.88 -18.70 4.99
CA PRO A 95 90.80 -19.75 5.36
C PRO A 95 92.10 -19.40 4.66
N SER A 96 93.15 -19.20 5.45
CA SER A 96 94.52 -19.11 4.97
C SER A 96 94.82 -20.39 4.20
N VAL A 97 94.55 -20.38 2.89
CA VAL A 97 95.15 -21.32 1.95
C VAL A 97 96.61 -20.93 1.87
N MET A 98 97.40 -21.49 2.79
CA MET A 98 98.80 -21.72 2.50
C MET A 98 98.83 -22.63 1.28
N GLU A 99 98.99 -22.01 0.12
CA GLU A 99 99.47 -22.64 -1.09
C GLU A 99 100.92 -23.08 -0.81
N GLN A 100 101.03 -24.21 -0.13
CA GLN A 100 102.28 -24.95 -0.03
C GLN A 100 102.35 -25.82 -1.27
N THR A 101 102.95 -25.26 -2.31
CA THR A 101 103.44 -26.00 -3.46
C THR A 101 104.38 -27.08 -2.94
N SER A 102 103.94 -28.34 -2.95
CA SER A 102 104.84 -29.47 -3.03
C SER A 102 104.19 -30.53 -3.92
N PRO A 103 104.85 -30.93 -5.02
CA PRO A 103 104.27 -31.80 -6.03
C PRO A 103 104.36 -33.25 -5.54
N GLY A 104 103.22 -33.92 -5.42
CA GLY A 104 103.21 -35.36 -5.16
C GLY A 104 101.85 -35.92 -4.77
N GLY A 105 101.17 -36.59 -5.72
CA GLY A 105 100.05 -37.50 -5.43
C GLY A 105 98.77 -37.17 -6.18
N GLY A 106 98.67 -37.63 -7.44
CA GLY A 106 97.51 -37.42 -8.33
C GLY A 106 96.19 -38.11 -7.92
N ASP A 107 96.09 -38.67 -6.71
CA ASP A 107 94.97 -39.53 -6.31
C ASP A 107 93.85 -38.81 -5.52
N HIS A 108 94.16 -37.75 -4.76
CA HIS A 108 93.16 -37.06 -3.92
C HIS A 108 92.17 -36.17 -4.69
N HIS A 109 92.59 -35.55 -5.80
CA HIS A 109 91.69 -34.79 -6.67
C HIS A 109 90.65 -35.70 -7.37
N VAL A 110 91.04 -36.93 -7.69
CA VAL A 110 90.15 -37.93 -8.29
C VAL A 110 89.09 -38.37 -7.28
N GLN A 111 89.47 -38.53 -6.02
CA GLN A 111 88.55 -38.90 -4.94
C GLN A 111 87.56 -37.77 -4.59
N ALA A 112 88.02 -36.52 -4.56
CA ALA A 112 87.14 -35.35 -4.37
C ALA A 112 86.17 -35.12 -5.54
N ALA A 113 86.64 -35.27 -6.78
CA ALA A 113 85.78 -35.19 -7.97
C ALA A 113 84.69 -36.28 -7.97
N LYS A 114 85.02 -37.50 -7.51
CA LYS A 114 84.06 -38.60 -7.40
C LYS A 114 82.97 -38.34 -6.36
N VAL A 115 83.32 -37.74 -5.22
CA VAL A 115 82.33 -37.36 -4.18
C VAL A 115 81.47 -36.19 -4.65
N LEU A 116 82.03 -35.21 -5.36
CA LEU A 116 81.26 -34.13 -5.97
C LEU A 116 80.30 -34.64 -7.05
N GLY A 117 80.72 -35.61 -7.86
CA GLY A 117 79.84 -36.28 -8.83
C GLY A 117 78.66 -37.00 -8.18
N LEU A 118 78.92 -37.76 -7.10
CA LEU A 118 77.87 -38.41 -6.32
C LEU A 118 76.91 -37.39 -5.68
N ALA A 119 77.44 -36.30 -5.13
CA ALA A 119 76.64 -35.24 -4.53
C ALA A 119 75.79 -34.48 -5.56
N GLN A 120 76.34 -34.22 -6.76
CA GLN A 120 75.62 -33.59 -7.84
C GLN A 120 74.51 -34.50 -8.38
N GLU A 121 74.77 -35.79 -8.54
CA GLU A 121 73.76 -36.79 -8.90
C GLU A 121 72.63 -36.87 -7.85
N MET A 122 72.98 -36.85 -6.55
CA MET A 122 72.00 -36.78 -5.47
C MET A 122 71.17 -35.48 -5.50
N ALA A 123 71.80 -34.34 -5.78
CA ALA A 123 71.11 -33.06 -5.89
C ALA A 123 70.13 -33.03 -7.08
N ASP A 124 70.55 -33.56 -8.23
CA ASP A 124 69.72 -33.67 -9.43
C ASP A 124 68.54 -34.62 -9.18
N ARG A 125 68.77 -35.74 -8.49
CA ARG A 125 67.72 -36.69 -8.10
C ARG A 125 66.70 -36.08 -7.15
N LEU A 126 67.14 -35.43 -6.07
CA LEU A 126 66.24 -34.76 -5.13
C LEU A 126 65.46 -33.64 -5.81
N THR A 127 66.08 -32.91 -6.74
CA THR A 127 65.41 -31.87 -7.51
C THR A 127 64.35 -32.45 -8.45
N ALA A 128 64.62 -33.60 -9.08
CA ALA A 128 63.67 -34.30 -9.92
C ALA A 128 62.48 -34.84 -9.11
N GLU A 129 62.74 -35.41 -7.94
CA GLU A 129 61.71 -35.94 -7.02
C GLU A 129 60.83 -34.81 -6.48
N ALA A 130 61.42 -33.72 -5.99
CA ALA A 130 60.66 -32.56 -5.51
C ALA A 130 59.80 -31.90 -6.60
N LYS A 131 60.31 -31.84 -7.84
CA LYS A 131 59.52 -31.36 -8.99
C LYS A 131 58.36 -32.29 -9.30
N ALA A 132 58.59 -33.60 -9.34
CA ALA A 132 57.53 -34.58 -9.59
C ALA A 132 56.44 -34.54 -8.51
N GLU A 133 56.83 -34.42 -7.24
CA GLU A 133 55.89 -34.28 -6.12
C GLU A 133 55.09 -32.97 -6.21
N SER A 134 55.75 -31.85 -6.51
CA SER A 134 55.10 -30.56 -6.73
C SER A 134 54.09 -30.59 -7.88
N ASP A 135 54.48 -31.17 -9.02
CA ASP A 135 53.60 -31.30 -10.18
C ASP A 135 52.40 -32.20 -9.87
N GLY A 136 52.61 -33.26 -9.10
CA GLY A 136 51.54 -34.12 -8.56
C GLY A 136 50.56 -33.35 -7.68
N MET A 137 51.07 -32.60 -6.69
CA MET A 137 50.24 -31.77 -5.80
C MET A 137 49.45 -30.70 -6.58
N LEU A 138 50.07 -30.06 -7.58
CA LEU A 138 49.38 -29.07 -8.41
C LEU A 138 48.27 -29.70 -9.26
N SER A 139 48.49 -30.90 -9.79
CA SER A 139 47.47 -31.65 -10.54
C SER A 139 46.28 -32.03 -9.66
N GLU A 140 46.56 -32.53 -8.45
CA GLU A 140 45.51 -32.85 -7.48
C GLU A 140 44.74 -31.61 -7.03
N ALA A 141 45.43 -30.51 -6.74
CA ALA A 141 44.81 -29.27 -6.33
C ALA A 141 43.90 -28.70 -7.44
N ARG A 142 44.36 -28.76 -8.70
CA ARG A 142 43.55 -28.36 -9.87
C ARG A 142 42.31 -29.24 -10.00
N THR A 143 42.47 -30.56 -9.93
CA THR A 143 41.35 -31.51 -10.03
C THR A 143 40.33 -31.29 -8.90
N LYS A 144 40.78 -31.13 -7.65
CA LYS A 144 39.93 -30.83 -6.50
C LYS A 144 39.21 -29.49 -6.67
N SER A 145 39.90 -28.47 -7.17
CA SER A 145 39.30 -27.16 -7.44
C SER A 145 38.22 -27.23 -8.53
N GLU A 146 38.47 -27.97 -9.62
CA GLU A 146 37.49 -28.16 -10.70
C GLU A 146 36.26 -28.93 -10.20
N GLN A 147 36.48 -29.96 -9.38
CA GLN A 147 35.40 -30.70 -8.74
C GLN A 147 34.55 -29.78 -7.86
N LEU A 148 35.16 -29.01 -6.94
CA LEU A 148 34.43 -28.08 -6.07
C LEU A 148 33.67 -27.03 -6.86
N LEU A 149 34.23 -26.51 -7.96
CA LEU A 149 33.55 -25.56 -8.83
C LEU A 149 32.36 -26.19 -9.55
N SER A 150 32.48 -27.44 -10.00
CA SER A 150 31.37 -28.15 -10.66
C SER A 150 30.24 -28.48 -9.69
N GLU A 151 30.57 -28.92 -8.47
CA GLU A 151 29.60 -29.17 -7.39
C GLU A 151 28.90 -27.88 -6.96
N ALA A 152 29.65 -26.78 -6.78
CA ALA A 152 29.10 -25.48 -6.44
C ALA A 152 28.14 -24.97 -7.53
N ARG A 153 28.52 -25.12 -8.81
CA ARG A 153 27.66 -24.76 -9.95
C ARG A 153 26.38 -25.61 -9.98
N ALA A 154 26.50 -26.93 -9.86
CA ALA A 154 25.34 -27.82 -9.85
C ALA A 154 24.37 -27.50 -8.69
N LYS A 155 24.91 -27.19 -7.51
CA LYS A 155 24.11 -26.79 -6.35
C LYS A 155 23.42 -25.43 -6.57
N ALA A 156 24.12 -24.46 -7.16
CA ALA A 156 23.55 -23.16 -7.51
C ALA A 156 22.42 -23.31 -8.54
N ASP A 157 22.63 -24.09 -9.60
CA ASP A 157 21.63 -24.35 -10.64
C ASP A 157 20.39 -25.04 -10.06
N SER A 158 20.59 -26.02 -9.17
CA SER A 158 19.49 -26.68 -8.45
C SER A 158 18.68 -25.69 -7.60
N MET A 159 19.36 -24.82 -6.84
CA MET A 159 18.71 -23.80 -6.01
C MET A 159 17.91 -22.79 -6.86
N VAL A 160 18.46 -22.38 -8.00
CA VAL A 160 17.76 -21.47 -8.94
C VAL A 160 16.53 -22.15 -9.53
N ASN A 161 16.62 -23.41 -9.93
CA ASN A 161 15.48 -24.16 -10.47
C ASN A 161 14.39 -24.40 -9.42
N GLU A 162 14.77 -24.71 -8.19
CA GLU A 162 13.83 -24.87 -7.08
C GLU A 162 13.14 -23.55 -6.73
N ALA A 163 13.91 -22.45 -6.63
CA ALA A 163 13.37 -21.12 -6.40
C ALA A 163 12.39 -20.71 -7.51
N ARG A 164 12.75 -20.97 -8.77
CA ARG A 164 11.88 -20.71 -9.92
C ARG A 164 10.58 -21.52 -9.86
N THR A 165 10.65 -22.80 -9.55
CA THR A 165 9.47 -23.67 -9.45
C THR A 165 8.54 -23.23 -8.31
N ARG A 166 9.11 -22.87 -7.15
CA ARG A 166 8.34 -22.33 -6.02
C ARG A 166 7.69 -21.00 -6.38
N ALA A 167 8.40 -20.11 -7.08
CA ALA A 167 7.85 -18.84 -7.54
C ALA A 167 6.71 -19.04 -8.54
N GLU A 168 6.87 -19.92 -9.53
CA GLU A 168 5.81 -20.25 -10.49
C GLU A 168 4.57 -20.82 -9.80
N THR A 169 4.75 -21.69 -8.80
CA THR A 169 3.64 -22.24 -8.00
C THR A 169 2.93 -21.14 -7.21
N MET A 170 3.69 -20.27 -6.54
CA MET A 170 3.13 -19.15 -5.77
C MET A 170 2.35 -18.17 -6.65
N LEU A 171 2.84 -17.89 -7.86
CA LEU A 171 2.15 -17.05 -8.84
C LEU A 171 0.84 -17.68 -9.31
N ASN A 172 0.83 -19.00 -9.57
CA ASN A 172 -0.39 -19.71 -9.97
C ASN A 172 -1.42 -19.76 -8.84
N ASP A 173 -0.99 -19.99 -7.60
CA ASP A 173 -1.85 -19.95 -6.42
C ASP A 173 -2.43 -18.56 -6.19
N ALA A 174 -1.59 -17.51 -6.28
CA ALA A 174 -2.02 -16.13 -6.14
C ALA A 174 -3.05 -15.76 -7.22
N ARG A 175 -2.80 -16.16 -8.47
CA ARG A 175 -3.72 -15.94 -9.59
C ARG A 175 -5.06 -16.64 -9.36
N THR A 176 -5.03 -17.91 -8.97
CA THR A 176 -6.27 -18.67 -8.68
C THR A 176 -7.06 -18.03 -7.54
N ARG A 177 -6.38 -17.60 -6.47
CA ARG A 177 -7.03 -16.88 -5.36
C ARG A 177 -7.64 -15.56 -5.84
N SER A 178 -6.93 -14.78 -6.65
CA SER A 178 -7.44 -13.55 -7.26
C SER A 178 -8.71 -13.80 -8.06
N ASP A 179 -8.67 -14.75 -9.00
CA ASP A 179 -9.81 -15.09 -9.86
C ASP A 179 -11.04 -15.53 -9.02
N THR A 180 -10.81 -16.28 -7.93
CA THR A 180 -11.91 -16.69 -7.04
C THR A 180 -12.48 -15.53 -6.23
N LEU A 181 -11.65 -14.57 -5.82
CA LEU A 181 -12.10 -13.38 -5.10
C LEU A 181 -12.88 -12.45 -6.03
N GLU A 182 -12.40 -12.25 -7.26
CA GLU A 182 -13.11 -11.50 -8.29
C GLU A 182 -14.47 -12.12 -8.60
N ARG A 183 -14.53 -13.44 -8.80
CA ARG A 183 -15.81 -14.13 -9.02
C ARG A 183 -16.78 -13.92 -7.86
N LYS A 184 -16.31 -14.08 -6.61
CA LYS A 184 -17.13 -13.84 -5.41
C LYS A 184 -17.60 -12.39 -5.30
N ALA A 185 -16.74 -11.43 -5.63
CA ALA A 185 -17.06 -10.01 -5.61
C ALA A 185 -18.14 -9.68 -6.66
N LEU A 186 -18.00 -10.19 -7.88
CA LEU A 186 -18.99 -10.03 -8.96
C LEU A 186 -20.32 -10.69 -8.61
N GLU A 187 -20.31 -11.91 -8.07
CA GLU A 187 -21.52 -12.59 -7.59
C GLU A 187 -22.23 -11.76 -6.53
N LYS A 188 -21.50 -11.24 -5.54
CA LYS A 188 -22.06 -10.38 -4.48
C LYS A 188 -22.60 -9.06 -5.02
N SER A 189 -21.90 -8.42 -5.96
CA SER A 189 -22.36 -7.19 -6.62
C SER A 189 -23.67 -7.42 -7.35
N THR A 190 -23.74 -8.45 -8.20
CA THR A 190 -24.96 -8.75 -8.96
C THR A 190 -26.11 -9.20 -8.07
N ALA A 191 -25.84 -9.86 -6.93
CA ALA A 191 -26.86 -10.16 -5.93
C ALA A 191 -27.41 -8.89 -5.28
N LEU A 192 -26.52 -7.98 -4.86
CA LEU A 192 -26.90 -6.70 -4.26
C LEU A 192 -27.71 -5.83 -5.23
N GLU A 193 -27.32 -5.78 -6.50
CA GLU A 193 -28.07 -5.08 -7.55
C GLU A 193 -29.48 -5.65 -7.73
N ARG A 194 -29.62 -6.97 -7.78
CA ARG A 194 -30.95 -7.62 -7.86
C ARG A 194 -31.79 -7.31 -6.61
N ASP A 195 -31.18 -7.31 -5.43
CA ASP A 195 -31.87 -6.99 -4.18
C ASP A 195 -32.35 -5.53 -4.16
N ALA A 196 -31.49 -4.60 -4.59
CA ALA A 196 -31.85 -3.20 -4.73
C ALA A 196 -32.98 -2.98 -5.74
N GLN A 197 -32.92 -3.65 -6.91
CA GLN A 197 -33.97 -3.60 -7.92
C GLN A 197 -35.31 -4.15 -7.41
N ARG A 198 -35.30 -5.27 -6.68
CA ARG A 198 -36.51 -5.83 -6.05
C ARG A 198 -37.14 -4.86 -5.07
N LYS A 199 -36.34 -4.33 -4.13
CA LYS A 199 -36.81 -3.34 -3.16
C LYS A 199 -37.35 -2.08 -3.83
N HIS A 200 -36.67 -1.60 -4.88
CA HIS A 200 -37.15 -0.46 -5.65
C HIS A 200 -38.50 -0.74 -6.31
N ALA A 201 -38.65 -1.90 -6.95
CA ALA A 201 -39.92 -2.30 -7.58
C ALA A 201 -41.05 -2.43 -6.54
N GLU A 202 -40.77 -3.00 -5.37
CA GLU A 202 -41.74 -3.10 -4.27
C GLU A 202 -42.18 -1.72 -3.76
N VAL A 203 -41.23 -0.82 -3.47
CA VAL A 203 -41.52 0.54 -3.00
C VAL A 203 -42.30 1.32 -4.04
N MET A 204 -41.89 1.27 -5.31
CA MET A 204 -42.62 1.93 -6.41
C MET A 204 -44.01 1.34 -6.61
N GLY A 205 -44.17 0.03 -6.44
CA GLY A 205 -45.46 -0.65 -6.45
C GLY A 205 -46.38 -0.12 -5.36
N ASN A 206 -45.89 -0.01 -4.13
CA ASN A 206 -46.65 0.53 -3.00
C ASN A 206 -47.02 2.00 -3.21
N ILE A 207 -46.07 2.85 -3.61
CA ILE A 207 -46.33 4.27 -3.93
C ILE A 207 -47.39 4.40 -5.02
N THR A 208 -47.35 3.54 -6.04
CA THR A 208 -48.34 3.55 -7.13
C THR A 208 -49.72 3.14 -6.62
N GLN A 209 -49.81 2.16 -5.73
CA GLN A 209 -51.08 1.77 -5.09
C GLN A 209 -51.65 2.89 -4.23
N GLU A 210 -50.83 3.50 -3.37
CA GLU A 210 -51.24 4.62 -2.51
C GLU A 210 -51.70 5.81 -3.34
N LYS A 211 -50.95 6.18 -4.40
CA LYS A 211 -51.35 7.19 -5.36
C LYS A 211 -52.73 6.90 -5.94
N ASN A 212 -52.96 5.68 -6.44
CA ASN A 212 -54.24 5.29 -7.02
C ASN A 212 -55.39 5.32 -5.99
N THR A 213 -55.12 5.00 -4.72
CA THR A 213 -56.14 5.12 -3.66
C THR A 213 -56.48 6.58 -3.36
N LEU A 214 -55.47 7.44 -3.24
CA LEU A 214 -55.65 8.87 -3.02
C LEU A 214 -56.38 9.53 -4.20
N GLU A 215 -56.05 9.17 -5.44
CA GLU A 215 -56.77 9.65 -6.63
C GLU A 215 -58.26 9.29 -6.58
N LYS A 216 -58.60 8.04 -6.21
CA LYS A 216 -60.00 7.61 -6.04
C LYS A 216 -60.72 8.37 -4.93
N GLU A 217 -60.06 8.63 -3.81
CA GLU A 217 -60.64 9.41 -2.72
C GLU A 217 -60.88 10.86 -3.12
N ILE A 218 -59.94 11.48 -3.85
CA ILE A 218 -60.09 12.83 -4.41
C ILE A 218 -61.32 12.89 -5.32
N ASP A 219 -61.50 11.92 -6.22
CA ASP A 219 -62.64 11.90 -7.13
C ASP A 219 -63.97 11.67 -6.40
N ARG A 220 -63.96 10.83 -5.35
CA ARG A 220 -65.12 10.64 -4.47
C ARG A 220 -65.49 11.94 -3.75
N LEU A 221 -64.51 12.64 -3.19
CA LEU A 221 -64.71 13.93 -2.50
C LEU A 221 -65.22 15.01 -3.46
N ARG A 222 -64.67 15.10 -4.68
CA ARG A 222 -65.16 16.01 -5.73
C ARG A 222 -66.60 15.73 -6.15
N THR A 223 -67.00 14.47 -6.17
CA THR A 223 -68.38 14.08 -6.49
C THR A 223 -69.32 14.42 -5.33
N PHE A 224 -68.93 14.08 -4.10
CA PHE A 224 -69.66 14.44 -2.89
C PHE A 224 -69.84 15.96 -2.76
N GLU A 225 -68.81 16.75 -3.02
CA GLU A 225 -68.88 18.21 -3.00
C GLU A 225 -69.90 18.74 -4.04
N ARG A 226 -69.85 18.23 -5.28
CA ARG A 226 -70.80 18.62 -6.33
C ARG A 226 -72.25 18.29 -5.94
N GLU A 227 -72.49 17.10 -5.42
CA GLU A 227 -73.80 16.70 -4.93
C GLU A 227 -74.26 17.55 -3.74
N TYR A 228 -73.37 17.80 -2.78
CA TYR A 228 -73.66 18.62 -1.60
C TYR A 228 -74.01 20.06 -1.99
N ARG A 229 -73.21 20.69 -2.85
CA ARG A 229 -73.50 22.03 -3.39
C ARG A 229 -74.84 22.07 -4.11
N THR A 230 -75.15 21.04 -4.90
CA THR A 230 -76.44 20.94 -5.60
C THR A 230 -77.59 20.82 -4.61
N ARG A 231 -77.50 19.91 -3.63
CA ARG A 231 -78.52 19.72 -2.58
C ARG A 231 -78.73 20.98 -1.74
N LEU A 232 -77.64 21.64 -1.34
CA LEU A 232 -77.69 22.90 -0.58
C LEU A 232 -78.35 24.01 -1.41
N THR A 233 -77.99 24.14 -2.68
CA THR A 233 -78.62 25.12 -3.59
C THR A 233 -80.11 24.86 -3.75
N THR A 234 -80.52 23.61 -3.96
CA THR A 234 -81.93 23.22 -4.06
C THR A 234 -82.69 23.48 -2.76
N PHE A 235 -82.10 23.16 -1.61
CA PHE A 235 -82.69 23.41 -0.30
C PHE A 235 -82.90 24.91 -0.03
N LEU A 236 -81.87 25.73 -0.27
CA LEU A 236 -81.96 27.18 -0.09
C LEU A 236 -82.98 27.81 -1.04
N LYS A 237 -83.05 27.36 -2.30
CA LYS A 237 -84.09 27.81 -3.26
C LYS A 237 -85.48 27.42 -2.81
N SER A 238 -85.66 26.21 -2.28
CA SER A 238 -86.94 25.75 -1.73
C SER A 238 -87.37 26.61 -0.53
N GLN A 239 -86.45 26.89 0.40
CA GLN A 239 -86.74 27.75 1.56
C GLN A 239 -87.10 29.17 1.14
N LEU A 240 -86.39 29.74 0.16
CA LEU A 240 -86.70 31.07 -0.37
C LEU A 240 -88.09 31.11 -1.04
N GLY A 241 -88.42 30.10 -1.84
CA GLY A 241 -89.73 29.98 -2.49
C GLY A 241 -90.88 29.83 -1.49
N GLU A 242 -90.69 29.10 -0.38
CA GLU A 242 -91.67 29.05 0.70
C GLU A 242 -91.87 30.40 1.40
N LEU A 243 -90.80 31.18 1.59
CA LEU A 243 -90.84 32.53 2.14
C LEU A 243 -91.58 33.50 1.22
N GLU A 244 -91.30 33.48 -0.09
CA GLU A 244 -92.04 34.25 -1.09
C GLU A 244 -93.51 33.82 -1.16
N GLY A 245 -93.79 32.52 -1.12
CA GLY A 245 -95.17 32.00 -1.11
C GLY A 245 -95.95 32.41 0.14
N ARG A 246 -95.31 32.40 1.31
CA ARG A 246 -95.91 32.92 2.56
C ARG A 246 -96.06 34.43 2.55
N SER A 247 -95.13 35.16 1.93
CA SER A 247 -95.26 36.60 1.67
C SER A 247 -96.38 36.91 0.68
N SER A 248 -96.59 36.07 -0.33
CA SER A 248 -97.63 36.22 -1.34
C SER A 248 -99.02 35.82 -0.83
N ALA A 249 -99.09 35.05 0.26
CA ALA A 249 -100.33 34.74 0.98
C ALA A 249 -100.67 35.77 2.08
N ALA A 250 -99.86 36.82 2.25
CA ALA A 250 -100.23 37.99 3.04
C ALA A 250 -101.00 38.99 2.14
N PRO A 251 -102.10 39.60 2.63
CA PRO A 251 -102.88 40.51 1.82
C PRO A 251 -102.06 41.79 1.54
N SER A 252 -102.04 42.22 0.28
CA SER A 252 -101.47 43.50 -0.11
C SER A 252 -102.37 44.65 0.38
N GLU A 253 -102.18 45.10 1.62
CA GLU A 253 -102.60 46.45 2.00
C GLU A 253 -101.63 47.45 1.38
N GLY A 254 -102.08 48.12 0.33
CA GLY A 254 -101.42 49.31 -0.16
C GLY A 254 -101.46 50.40 0.92
N ARG A 255 -100.30 50.96 1.26
CA ARG A 255 -100.23 52.36 1.70
C ARG A 255 -98.86 52.98 1.50
N SER A 256 -98.95 54.23 1.06
CA SER A 256 -97.90 55.15 0.66
C SER A 256 -97.00 55.62 1.81
N SER A 257 -95.82 56.10 1.38
CA SER A 257 -95.02 57.20 1.94
C SER A 257 -94.38 57.02 3.31
N GLY A 258 -93.03 57.03 3.31
CA GLY A 258 -92.21 57.16 4.51
C GLY A 258 -90.74 57.23 4.16
N SER A 259 -90.34 58.30 3.48
CA SER A 259 -88.94 58.71 3.32
C SER A 259 -88.27 58.80 4.68
N TYR A 260 -87.29 57.94 4.98
CA TYR A 260 -86.26 58.19 5.98
C TYR A 260 -84.89 57.66 5.54
N THR A 261 -84.04 58.62 5.22
CA THR A 261 -82.60 58.58 5.07
C THR A 261 -81.90 58.51 6.44
N PHE A 262 -81.04 57.50 6.69
CA PHE A 262 -79.84 57.53 7.54
C PHE A 262 -79.23 56.12 7.56
N GLY A 263 -77.95 55.81 7.39
CA GLY A 263 -76.72 56.54 7.15
C GLY A 263 -75.63 55.47 7.00
N SER A 264 -74.76 55.61 6.01
CA SER A 264 -73.64 54.71 5.77
C SER A 264 -72.64 54.76 6.93
N ARG A 265 -72.24 53.60 7.47
CA ARG A 265 -70.97 53.47 8.18
C ARG A 265 -70.25 52.18 7.77
N ALA A 266 -69.05 52.42 7.26
CA ALA A 266 -68.02 51.46 6.88
C ALA A 266 -67.25 50.91 8.11
N ALA A 267 -66.31 50.00 7.80
CA ALA A 267 -65.21 49.48 8.63
C ALA A 267 -65.62 48.35 9.63
N GLU A 268 -64.85 47.30 9.91
CA GLU A 268 -63.44 46.91 9.70
C GLU A 268 -63.38 45.39 10.06
N ALA A 269 -62.67 44.54 9.30
CA ALA A 269 -61.35 43.97 9.62
C ALA A 269 -61.25 43.20 10.96
N GLY A 270 -60.84 41.93 10.85
CA GLY A 270 -60.50 41.01 11.94
C GLY A 270 -60.24 39.62 11.39
#